data_AF-A0A1Y4RJW3-F1
#
_entry.id   AF-A0A1Y4RJW3-F1
#
_cell.length_a   1.000
_cell.length_b   1.000
_cell.length_c   1.000
_cell.angle_alpha   90.00
_cell.angle_beta   90.00
_cell.angle_gamma   90.00
#
_symmetry.space_group_name_H-M   'P 1'
#
loop_
_entity.id
_entity.type
_entity.pdbx_description
1 polymer ?
#
loop_
_entity_poly.entity_id
_entity_poly.type
_entity_poly.pdbx_seq_one_letter_code
_entity_poly.pdbx_strand_id
1 'polypeptide(L)'
;MSTFEVGKSYYTTSACDHNCVFVVEIVKRTAKTVTFRRDGQERRAKIYTDHNGEYIVPEGYSMAPVFRASCEYAEDQEEVEEAAPADPLSAYIPQDAQPSAHPGLVMVGQPVIGNFGAMYPQEVGVIVGFLEREATRWTPAATMAVIRWVDGRTSREALDDIHPAGWRSPSGSPLGVFFAR
;
A
#
# COMPACT_ATOMS: atom_id res chain seq x y z
N MET A 1 -6.10 -3.29 29.96
CA MET A 1 -5.66 -2.16 29.12
C MET A 1 -4.14 -2.18 29.08
N SER A 2 -3.56 -2.26 27.90
CA SER A 2 -2.09 -2.25 27.76
C SER A 2 -1.55 -0.86 28.08
N THR A 3 -0.51 -0.81 28.90
CA THR A 3 0.16 0.42 29.34
C THR A 3 1.62 0.38 28.93
N PHE A 4 2.23 1.55 28.68
CA PHE A 4 3.65 1.58 28.37
C PHE A 4 4.49 1.13 29.57
N GLU A 5 5.51 0.31 29.32
CA GLU A 5 6.45 -0.13 30.34
C GLU A 5 7.83 0.49 30.10
N VAL A 6 8.56 0.79 31.18
CA VAL A 6 9.88 1.40 31.10
C VAL A 6 10.91 0.34 30.70
N GLY A 7 11.79 0.68 29.75
CA GLY A 7 12.79 -0.22 29.21
C GLY A 7 12.31 -1.11 28.05
N LYS A 8 11.05 -0.96 27.62
CA LYS A 8 10.51 -1.65 26.44
C LYS A 8 10.56 -0.77 25.20
N SER A 9 10.72 -1.42 24.06
CA SER A 9 10.64 -0.83 22.74
C SER A 9 9.25 -1.08 22.14
N TYR A 10 8.72 -0.08 21.44
CA TYR A 10 7.43 -0.17 20.75
C TYR A 10 7.58 0.30 19.32
N TYR A 11 6.79 -0.27 18.40
CA TYR A 11 6.87 0.07 16.98
C TYR A 11 5.55 0.55 16.39
N THR A 12 5.67 1.25 15.28
CA THR A 12 4.54 1.66 14.44
C THR A 12 5.02 1.84 13.00
N THR A 13 4.17 1.60 12.02
CA THR A 13 4.49 1.78 10.59
C THR A 13 4.03 3.16 10.10
N SER A 14 4.74 3.71 9.12
CA SER A 14 4.29 4.92 8.43
C SER A 14 2.95 4.71 7.73
N ALA A 15 2.11 5.74 7.70
CA ALA A 15 0.86 5.72 6.95
C ALA A 15 1.09 5.73 5.43
N CYS A 16 2.25 6.23 4.97
CA CYS A 16 2.56 6.38 3.55
C CYS A 16 3.34 5.20 2.95
N ASP A 17 4.07 4.45 3.78
CA ASP A 17 4.86 3.29 3.36
C ASP A 17 4.88 2.27 4.50
N HIS A 18 4.24 1.13 4.26
CA HIS A 18 4.12 0.09 5.27
C HIS A 18 5.48 -0.57 5.61
N ASN A 19 6.47 -0.48 4.70
CA ASN A 19 7.82 -0.98 4.95
C ASN A 19 8.63 -0.06 5.86
N CYS A 20 8.17 1.18 6.09
CA CYS A 20 8.84 2.12 6.97
C CYS A 20 8.35 1.92 8.41
N VAL A 21 9.16 1.19 9.20
CA VAL A 21 8.90 0.93 10.62
C VAL A 21 9.63 1.95 11.49
N PHE A 22 8.90 2.58 12.40
CA PHE A 22 9.45 3.45 13.43
C PHE A 22 9.46 2.71 14.77
N VAL A 23 10.57 2.82 15.50
CA VAL A 23 10.76 2.19 16.82
C VAL A 23 11.06 3.28 17.86
N VAL A 24 10.50 3.15 19.06
CA VAL A 24 10.77 4.03 20.21
C VAL A 24 11.05 3.22 21.46
N GLU A 25 12.09 3.61 22.19
CA GLU A 25 12.45 3.03 23.49
C GLU A 25 11.90 3.91 24.62
N ILE A 26 11.18 3.33 25.59
CA ILE A 26 10.61 4.08 26.71
C ILE A 26 11.61 4.20 27.87
N VAL A 27 12.16 5.40 28.08
CA VAL A 27 13.15 5.66 29.14
C VAL A 27 12.49 5.97 30.49
N LYS A 28 11.36 6.70 30.48
CA LYS A 28 10.65 7.06 31.72
C LYS A 28 9.15 7.18 31.50
N ARG A 29 8.39 6.59 32.42
CA ARG A 29 6.94 6.73 32.49
C ARG A 29 6.51 7.62 33.65
N THR A 30 5.51 8.45 33.40
CA THR A 30 4.73 9.20 34.41
C THR A 30 3.25 9.01 34.11
N ALA A 31 2.35 9.22 35.07
CA ALA A 31 0.90 8.99 34.89
C ALA A 31 0.24 9.68 33.67
N LYS A 32 0.81 10.79 33.18
CA LYS A 32 0.26 11.56 32.04
C LYS A 32 1.23 11.76 30.87
N THR A 33 2.50 11.37 31.03
CA THR A 33 3.55 11.63 30.03
C THR A 33 4.57 10.52 30.00
N VAL A 34 5.14 10.26 28.84
CA VAL A 34 6.25 9.32 28.64
C VAL A 34 7.42 10.07 28.02
N THR A 35 8.63 9.77 28.51
CA THR A 35 9.88 10.15 27.87
C THR A 35 10.38 8.93 27.08
N PHE A 36 10.60 9.12 25.79
CA PHE A 36 11.06 8.09 24.87
C PHE A 36 12.30 8.56 24.12
N ARG A 37 13.12 7.61 23.68
CA ARG A 37 14.30 7.84 22.85
C ARG A 37 14.01 7.37 21.43
N ARG A 38 14.32 8.23 20.46
CA ARG A 38 14.21 7.96 19.02
C ARG A 38 15.29 8.74 18.28
N ASP A 39 15.98 8.12 17.34
CA ASP A 39 17.05 8.75 16.54
C ASP A 39 18.14 9.44 17.39
N GLY A 40 18.47 8.84 18.55
CA GLY A 40 19.43 9.40 19.52
C GLY A 40 18.94 10.63 20.29
N GLN A 41 17.69 11.08 20.08
CA GLN A 41 17.09 12.19 20.81
C GLN A 41 16.08 11.71 21.84
N GLU A 42 16.15 12.25 23.05
CA GLU A 42 15.13 12.04 24.08
C GLU A 42 14.03 13.11 23.95
N ARG A 43 12.79 12.65 23.83
CA ARG A 43 11.63 13.52 23.72
C ARG A 43 10.54 13.07 24.69
N ARG A 44 9.65 14.00 25.02
CA ARG A 44 8.52 13.77 25.93
C ARG A 44 7.21 13.90 25.18
N ALA A 45 6.34 12.92 25.31
CA ALA A 45 4.98 12.93 24.77
C ALA A 45 3.94 12.78 25.89
N LYS A 46 2.74 13.30 25.62
CA LYS A 46 1.56 13.07 26.47
C LYS A 46 0.98 11.69 26.16
N ILE A 47 0.55 10.98 27.20
CA ILE A 47 -0.18 9.71 27.06
C ILE A 47 -1.65 10.03 26.80
N TYR A 48 -2.21 9.36 25.80
CA TYR A 48 -3.63 9.33 25.51
C TYR A 48 -4.16 7.91 25.77
N THR A 49 -5.45 7.80 26.07
CA THR A 49 -6.09 6.53 26.37
C THR A 49 -7.31 6.37 25.48
N ASP A 50 -7.42 5.22 24.84
CA ASP A 50 -8.56 4.81 24.03
C ASP A 50 -9.07 3.44 24.50
N HIS A 51 -10.13 2.91 23.88
CA HIS A 51 -10.72 1.62 24.22
C HIS A 51 -9.71 0.45 24.12
N ASN A 52 -8.73 0.55 23.21
CA ASN A 52 -7.68 -0.45 22.99
C ASN A 52 -6.44 -0.29 23.89
N GLY A 53 -6.34 0.77 24.70
CA GLY A 53 -5.21 0.99 25.61
C GLY A 53 -4.54 2.37 25.48
N GLU A 54 -3.34 2.50 26.03
CA GLU A 54 -2.54 3.72 25.98
C GLU A 54 -1.87 3.91 24.60
N TYR A 55 -1.83 5.14 24.12
CA TYR A 55 -1.08 5.53 22.93
C TYR A 55 -0.39 6.88 23.10
N ILE A 56 0.68 7.10 22.35
CA ILE A 56 1.41 8.37 22.27
C ILE A 56 1.51 8.84 20.84
N VAL A 57 1.50 10.16 20.66
CA VAL A 57 1.74 10.82 19.38
C VAL A 57 2.94 11.76 19.57
N PRO A 58 4.16 11.29 19.29
CA PRO A 58 5.39 12.07 19.43
C PRO A 58 5.43 13.37 18.65
N GLU A 59 4.84 13.36 17.45
CA GLU A 59 4.94 14.47 16.50
C GLU A 59 3.56 15.10 16.29
N GLY A 60 3.48 16.43 16.22
CA GLY A 60 2.20 17.16 16.24
C GLY A 60 1.56 17.40 14.86
N TYR A 61 1.88 16.60 13.84
CA TYR A 61 1.34 16.77 12.48
C TYR A 61 0.38 15.62 12.09
N SER A 62 -0.44 15.84 11.05
CA SER A 62 -1.57 14.96 10.72
C SER A 62 -1.22 13.51 10.33
N MET A 63 0.03 13.23 9.97
CA MET A 63 0.52 11.89 9.61
C MET A 63 1.57 11.37 10.60
N ALA A 64 1.63 11.96 11.79
CA ALA A 64 2.62 11.60 12.78
C ALA A 64 2.48 10.12 13.20
N PRO A 65 3.60 9.40 13.37
CA PRO A 65 3.57 8.02 13.81
C PRO A 65 2.92 7.92 15.20
N VAL A 66 1.93 7.03 15.32
CA VAL A 66 1.19 6.79 16.56
C VAL A 66 1.68 5.49 17.17
N PHE A 67 2.29 5.55 18.34
CA PHE A 67 2.76 4.36 19.04
C PHE A 67 1.72 3.91 20.05
N ARG A 68 1.41 2.61 20.05
CA ARG A 68 0.44 1.99 20.95
C ARG A 68 1.14 1.04 21.90
N ALA A 69 0.67 0.98 23.14
CA ALA A 69 1.19 0.07 24.15
C ALA A 69 0.91 -1.42 23.83
N SER A 70 0.08 -1.71 22.82
CA SER A 70 -0.17 -3.06 22.31
C SER A 70 0.90 -3.57 21.34
N CYS A 71 1.71 -2.68 20.75
CA CYS A 71 2.68 -3.02 19.71
C CYS A 71 4.10 -3.04 20.30
N GLU A 72 4.36 -4.00 21.18
CA GLU A 72 5.70 -4.25 21.72
C GLU A 72 6.61 -4.71 20.58
N TYR A 73 7.76 -4.06 20.42
CA TYR A 73 8.79 -4.50 19.50
C TYR A 73 9.61 -5.56 20.21
N ALA A 74 9.35 -6.83 19.89
CA ALA A 74 10.27 -7.89 20.23
C ALA A 74 11.50 -7.74 19.32
N GLU A 75 12.68 -7.51 19.90
CA GLU A 75 13.94 -7.81 19.23
C GLU A 75 14.07 -9.33 19.18
N ASP A 76 13.21 -9.97 18.39
CA ASP A 76 13.49 -11.34 17.96
C ASP A 76 14.74 -11.24 17.09
N GLN A 77 15.78 -11.91 17.59
CA GLN A 77 17.04 -12.14 16.90
C GLN A 77 16.76 -12.59 15.46
N GLU A 78 17.69 -12.28 14.57
CA GLU A 78 17.75 -12.81 13.21
C GLU A 78 17.50 -14.33 13.19
N GLU A 79 16.24 -14.75 13.05
CA GLU A 79 15.88 -16.03 12.48
C GLU A 79 15.58 -15.75 11.01
N VAL A 80 16.61 -16.05 10.22
CA VAL A 80 16.55 -16.46 8.82
C VAL A 80 15.11 -16.86 8.47
N GLU A 81 14.53 -16.19 7.47
CA GLU A 81 13.38 -16.67 6.71
C GLU A 81 13.75 -18.06 6.15
N GLU A 82 13.59 -19.09 6.96
CA GLU A 82 13.44 -20.44 6.47
C GLU A 82 12.05 -20.47 5.87
N ALA A 83 12.02 -20.31 4.55
CA ALA A 83 10.84 -20.41 3.71
C ALA A 83 9.92 -21.51 4.26
N ALA A 84 8.79 -21.09 4.85
CA ALA A 84 7.76 -22.00 5.30
C ALA A 84 7.42 -22.94 4.12
N PRO A 85 7.37 -24.27 4.34
CA PRO A 85 6.99 -25.17 3.27
C PRO A 85 5.63 -24.75 2.75
N ALA A 86 5.55 -24.52 1.44
CA ALA A 86 4.34 -24.12 0.75
C ALA A 86 3.16 -24.96 1.26
N ASP A 87 2.16 -24.29 1.85
CA ASP A 87 0.91 -24.93 2.27
C ASP A 87 0.39 -25.77 1.09
N PRO A 88 0.10 -27.08 1.25
CA PRO A 88 -0.31 -27.96 0.15
C PRO A 88 -1.58 -27.45 -0.59
N LEU A 89 -2.35 -26.55 0.03
CA LEU A 89 -3.46 -25.85 -0.62
C LEU A 89 -3.02 -24.82 -1.67
N SER A 90 -1.83 -24.24 -1.53
CA SER A 90 -1.26 -23.27 -2.49
C SER A 90 -0.99 -23.92 -3.86
N ALA A 91 -0.75 -25.24 -3.89
CA ALA A 91 -0.58 -25.98 -5.14
C ALA A 91 -1.90 -26.15 -5.92
N TYR A 92 -3.05 -25.98 -5.26
CA TYR A 92 -4.37 -26.03 -5.88
C TYR A 92 -4.90 -24.66 -6.30
N ILE A 93 -4.26 -23.56 -5.89
CA ILE A 93 -4.56 -22.23 -6.41
C ILE A 93 -3.93 -22.19 -7.80
N PRO A 94 -4.72 -22.04 -8.89
CA PRO A 94 -4.14 -21.83 -10.20
C PRO A 94 -3.23 -20.61 -10.12
N GLN A 95 -1.94 -20.80 -10.38
CA GLN A 95 -1.04 -19.67 -10.58
C GLN A 95 -1.56 -18.93 -11.80
N ASP A 96 -2.18 -17.77 -11.56
CA ASP A 96 -2.56 -16.87 -12.65
C ASP A 96 -1.31 -16.65 -13.50
N ALA A 97 -1.44 -16.93 -14.80
CA ALA A 97 -0.36 -16.73 -15.75
C ALA A 97 0.13 -15.30 -15.57
N GLN A 98 1.37 -15.14 -15.08
CA GLN A 98 1.99 -13.83 -14.98
C GLN A 98 1.85 -13.18 -16.36
N PRO A 99 1.25 -11.98 -16.48
CA PRO A 99 1.11 -11.33 -17.77
C PRO A 99 2.51 -11.21 -18.36
N SER A 100 2.68 -11.81 -19.54
CA SER A 100 3.97 -11.89 -20.22
C SER A 100 4.63 -10.51 -20.26
N ALA A 101 5.91 -10.43 -19.89
CA ALA A 101 6.74 -9.22 -19.90
C ALA A 101 7.02 -8.63 -21.30
N HIS A 102 6.16 -8.92 -22.28
CA HIS A 102 6.19 -8.26 -23.58
C HIS A 102 5.21 -7.08 -23.51
N PRO A 103 5.58 -5.89 -24.02
CA PRO A 103 4.60 -4.84 -24.25
C PRO A 103 3.58 -5.43 -25.21
N GLY A 104 2.40 -5.78 -24.68
CA GLY A 104 1.35 -6.39 -25.49
C GLY A 104 1.10 -5.49 -26.68
N LEU A 105 1.21 -6.02 -27.89
CA LEU A 105 0.96 -5.25 -29.10
C LEU A 105 -0.49 -4.75 -29.05
N VAL A 106 -0.68 -3.45 -28.79
CA VAL A 106 -2.00 -2.83 -28.71
C VAL A 106 -2.37 -2.24 -30.07
N MET A 107 -3.56 -2.56 -30.58
CA MET A 107 -4.02 -2.10 -31.88
C MET A 107 -5.28 -1.25 -31.78
N VAL A 108 -5.49 -0.36 -32.76
CA VAL A 108 -6.76 0.35 -32.93
C VAL A 108 -7.87 -0.66 -33.22
N GLY A 109 -9.03 -0.48 -32.61
CA GLY A 109 -10.16 -1.40 -32.67
C GLY A 109 -10.15 -2.49 -31.58
N GLN A 110 -9.10 -2.58 -30.77
CA GLN A 110 -9.03 -3.55 -29.68
C GLN A 110 -9.98 -3.17 -28.54
N PRO A 111 -10.83 -4.11 -28.06
CA PRO A 111 -11.62 -3.91 -26.86
C PRO A 111 -10.73 -4.02 -25.62
N VAL A 112 -10.93 -3.09 -24.69
CA VAL A 112 -10.14 -2.95 -23.46
C VAL A 112 -11.01 -2.71 -22.25
N ILE A 113 -10.46 -3.03 -21.08
CA ILE A 113 -11.01 -2.69 -19.76
C ILE A 113 -10.09 -1.66 -19.11
N GLY A 114 -10.65 -0.54 -18.65
CA GLY A 114 -9.96 0.42 -17.80
C GLY A 114 -10.14 0.06 -16.33
N ASN A 115 -9.03 0.06 -15.57
CA ASN A 115 -9.05 -0.08 -14.12
C ASN A 115 -8.42 1.13 -13.47
N PHE A 116 -9.23 1.98 -12.85
CA PHE A 116 -8.81 3.26 -12.27
C PHE A 116 -8.63 3.22 -10.75
N GLY A 117 -8.43 2.01 -10.19
CA GLY A 117 -8.17 1.80 -8.78
C GLY A 117 -9.42 1.69 -7.92
N ALA A 118 -9.19 1.63 -6.61
CA ALA A 118 -10.25 1.44 -5.63
C ALA A 118 -11.29 2.58 -5.71
N MET A 119 -12.57 2.22 -5.63
CA MET A 119 -13.75 3.11 -5.71
C MET A 119 -14.21 3.53 -7.12
N TYR A 120 -13.50 3.16 -8.18
CA TYR A 120 -13.95 3.40 -9.55
C TYR A 120 -14.46 2.10 -10.21
N PRO A 121 -15.61 2.12 -10.91
CA PRO A 121 -16.07 0.95 -11.64
C PRO A 121 -15.12 0.65 -12.79
N GLN A 122 -14.98 -0.63 -13.14
CA GLN A 122 -14.29 -1.03 -14.37
C GLN A 122 -15.11 -0.55 -15.57
N GLU A 123 -14.46 0.12 -16.51
CA GLU A 123 -15.09 0.60 -17.73
C GLU A 123 -14.61 -0.21 -18.94
N VAL A 124 -15.53 -0.47 -19.87
CA VAL A 124 -15.23 -1.20 -21.11
C VAL A 124 -15.22 -0.19 -22.26
N GLY A 125 -14.22 -0.28 -23.11
CA GLY A 125 -14.05 0.63 -24.24
C GLY A 125 -13.32 0.00 -25.42
N VAL A 126 -13.18 0.76 -26.49
CA VAL A 126 -12.44 0.38 -27.70
C VAL A 126 -11.40 1.45 -28.00
N ILE A 127 -10.19 1.02 -28.31
CA ILE A 127 -9.11 1.94 -28.71
C ILE A 127 -9.42 2.50 -30.09
N VAL A 128 -9.50 3.83 -30.20
CA VAL A 128 -9.76 4.55 -31.45
C VAL A 128 -8.51 5.20 -32.03
N GLY A 129 -7.43 5.28 -31.27
CA GLY A 129 -6.15 5.84 -31.74
C GLY A 129 -5.09 5.91 -30.64
N PHE A 130 -3.94 6.46 -31.00
CA PHE A 130 -2.83 6.71 -30.07
C PHE A 130 -2.37 8.15 -30.19
N LEU A 131 -1.86 8.69 -29.09
CA LEU A 131 -1.34 10.06 -29.04
C LEU A 131 -0.09 10.10 -28.16
N GLU A 132 0.93 10.83 -28.59
CA GLU A 132 2.12 11.05 -27.78
C GLU A 132 1.88 12.22 -26.82
N ARG A 133 2.11 11.97 -25.53
CA ARG A 133 2.13 13.00 -24.49
C ARG A 133 3.57 13.42 -24.27
N GLU A 134 3.85 14.71 -24.42
CA GLU A 134 5.16 15.28 -24.10
C GLU A 134 5.44 15.22 -22.58
N ALA A 135 6.72 15.16 -22.22
CA ALA A 135 7.13 15.18 -20.83
C ALA A 135 6.85 16.55 -20.21
N THR A 136 6.32 16.56 -18.99
CA THR A 136 6.26 17.75 -18.14
C THR A 136 7.26 17.63 -17.00
N ARG A 137 7.36 18.65 -16.15
CA ARG A 137 8.15 18.61 -14.91
C ARG A 137 7.75 17.45 -13.98
N TRP A 138 6.51 16.99 -14.04
CA TRP A 138 5.95 16.02 -13.09
C TRP A 138 5.56 14.68 -13.72
N THR A 139 5.44 14.63 -15.04
CA THR A 139 5.00 13.43 -15.77
C THR A 139 5.93 13.14 -16.93
N PRO A 140 6.40 11.88 -17.08
CA PRO A 140 7.23 11.51 -18.22
C PRO A 140 6.42 11.53 -19.52
N ALA A 141 7.16 11.65 -20.63
CA ALA A 141 6.58 11.45 -21.96
C ALA A 141 6.06 10.01 -22.07
N ALA A 142 4.89 9.84 -22.66
CA ALA A 142 4.24 8.54 -22.77
C ALA A 142 3.36 8.45 -24.02
N THR A 143 3.27 7.25 -24.59
CA THR A 143 2.23 6.95 -25.59
C THR A 143 0.93 6.69 -24.86
N MET A 144 -0.12 7.42 -25.20
CA MET A 144 -1.46 7.26 -24.63
C MET A 144 -2.41 6.64 -25.64
N ALA A 145 -3.26 5.73 -25.18
CA ALA A 145 -4.37 5.22 -25.96
C ALA A 145 -5.55 6.18 -25.87
N VAL A 146 -6.15 6.50 -27.01
CA VAL A 146 -7.42 7.20 -27.08
C VAL A 146 -8.52 6.14 -27.08
N ILE A 147 -9.35 6.13 -26.05
CA ILE A 147 -10.37 5.11 -25.85
C ILE A 147 -11.75 5.75 -25.97
N ARG A 148 -12.62 5.11 -26.75
CA ARG A 148 -14.05 5.39 -26.75
C ARG A 148 -14.74 4.37 -25.84
N TRP A 149 -15.32 4.85 -24.77
CA TRP A 149 -16.05 4.04 -23.79
C TRP A 149 -17.46 3.73 -24.27
N VAL A 150 -18.07 2.69 -23.70
CA VAL A 150 -19.43 2.26 -24.05
C VAL A 150 -20.48 3.35 -23.78
N ASP A 151 -20.24 4.23 -22.81
CA ASP A 151 -21.10 5.38 -22.51
C ASP A 151 -20.99 6.53 -23.52
N GLY A 152 -20.16 6.38 -24.55
CA GLY A 152 -19.92 7.37 -25.61
C GLY A 152 -18.85 8.41 -25.28
N ARG A 153 -18.30 8.42 -24.06
CA ARG A 153 -17.20 9.31 -23.68
C ARG A 153 -15.91 8.87 -24.38
N THR A 154 -15.00 9.81 -24.54
CA THR A 154 -13.65 9.54 -25.05
C THR A 154 -12.63 10.04 -24.04
N SER A 155 -11.69 9.20 -23.66
CA SER A 155 -10.59 9.57 -22.76
C SER A 155 -9.23 9.18 -23.34
N ARG A 156 -8.16 9.66 -22.69
CA ARG A 156 -6.78 9.41 -23.06
C ARG A 156 -6.11 8.73 -21.87
N GLU A 157 -5.83 7.45 -22.00
CA GLU A 157 -5.28 6.65 -20.90
C GLU A 157 -3.88 6.17 -21.21
N ALA A 158 -3.05 6.00 -20.17
CA ALA A 158 -1.75 5.38 -20.33
C ALA A 158 -1.93 3.90 -20.68
N LEU A 159 -0.95 3.34 -21.40
CA LEU A 159 -1.01 1.92 -21.79
C LEU A 159 -0.96 0.96 -20.58
N ASP A 160 -0.40 1.41 -19.46
CA ASP A 160 -0.29 0.62 -18.23
C ASP A 160 -1.61 0.53 -17.46
N ASP A 161 -2.51 1.51 -17.64
CA ASP A 161 -3.81 1.60 -16.94
C ASP A 161 -4.94 0.85 -17.68
N ILE A 162 -4.63 0.30 -18.86
CA ILE A 162 -5.57 -0.39 -19.74
C ILE A 162 -5.23 -1.86 -19.81
N HIS A 163 -6.27 -2.68 -19.82
CA HIS A 163 -6.13 -4.12 -19.77
C HIS A 163 -6.94 -4.79 -20.89
N PRO A 164 -6.56 -6.01 -21.31
CA PRO A 164 -7.36 -6.76 -22.28
C PRO A 164 -8.77 -7.05 -21.73
N ALA A 165 -9.72 -7.22 -22.65
CA ALA A 165 -11.06 -7.63 -22.28
C ALA A 165 -11.04 -8.95 -21.47
N GLY A 166 -11.75 -8.97 -20.34
CA GLY A 166 -11.78 -10.10 -19.42
C GLY A 166 -10.71 -10.09 -18.33
N TRP A 167 -9.82 -9.08 -18.29
CA TRP A 167 -8.82 -8.95 -17.23
C TRP A 167 -9.44 -8.86 -15.83
N ARG A 168 -8.73 -9.43 -14.85
CA ARG A 168 -9.04 -9.44 -13.41
C ARG A 168 -7.75 -9.17 -12.63
N SER A 169 -7.85 -8.64 -11.42
CA SER A 169 -6.68 -8.56 -10.53
C SER A 169 -6.15 -9.97 -10.23
N PRO A 170 -4.88 -10.12 -9.79
CA PRO A 170 -4.32 -11.40 -9.35
C PRO A 170 -5.08 -12.08 -8.20
N SER A 171 -5.97 -11.34 -7.53
CA SER A 171 -6.89 -11.86 -6.51
C SER A 171 -8.26 -12.27 -7.07
N GLY A 172 -8.44 -12.26 -8.40
CA GLY A 172 -9.71 -12.52 -9.09
C GLY A 172 -10.75 -11.41 -8.92
N SER A 173 -10.42 -10.32 -8.24
CA SER A 173 -11.34 -9.23 -7.97
C SER A 173 -11.44 -8.26 -9.17
N PRO A 174 -12.65 -7.82 -9.53
CA PRO A 174 -12.80 -6.73 -10.49
C PRO A 174 -12.33 -5.37 -9.93
N LEU A 175 -12.08 -5.24 -8.62
CA LEU A 175 -11.74 -3.97 -7.98
C LEU A 175 -10.37 -3.96 -7.28
N GLY A 176 -9.51 -4.96 -7.55
CA GLY A 176 -8.19 -5.01 -6.92
C GLY A 176 -8.28 -4.95 -5.39
N VAL A 177 -9.01 -5.89 -4.77
CA VAL A 177 -9.05 -5.97 -3.31
C VAL A 177 -7.69 -6.50 -2.85
N PHE A 178 -6.96 -5.66 -2.12
CA PHE A 178 -5.70 -6.00 -1.47
C PHE A 178 -6.01 -6.86 -0.24
N PHE A 179 -5.43 -8.05 -0.16
CA PHE A 179 -5.36 -8.77 1.10
C PHE A 179 -4.19 -8.20 1.90
N ALA A 180 -4.46 -7.69 3.10
CA ALA A 180 -3.42 -7.44 4.08
C ALA A 180 -2.85 -8.83 4.46
N ARG A 181 -1.60 -9.08 4.09
CA ARG A 181 -0.79 -10.11 4.74
C ARG A 181 -0.21 -9.52 6.02
#